data_AF-D8RT29-F1
#
_entry.id   AF-D8RT29-F1
#
_cell.length_a   1.000
_cell.length_b   1.000
_cell.length_c   1.000
_cell.angle_alpha   90.00
_cell.angle_beta   90.00
_cell.angle_gamma   90.00
#
_symmetry.space_group_name_H-M   'P 1'
#
loop_
_entity.id
_entity.type
_entity.pdbx_description
1 polymer ?
#
loop_
_entity_poly.entity_id
_entity_poly.type
_entity_poly.pdbx_seq_one_letter_code
_entity_poly.pdbx_strand_id
1 'polypeptide(L)' 'LECPVCLEFFNDGSHTPRLLCCGHTVCQLCVERLVVSSSLPRFRCPECRALSKWRGIHHFPKNYILL' A
#
# COMPACT_ATOMS: atom_id res chain seq x y z
N LEU A 1 11.50 -5.18 8.22
CA LEU A 1 10.94 -4.02 7.51
C LEU A 1 9.43 -4.10 7.66
N GLU A 2 8.85 -3.15 8.39
CA GLU A 2 7.45 -3.17 8.82
C GLU A 2 6.60 -2.20 7.99
N CYS A 3 5.29 -2.42 7.96
CA CYS A 3 4.35 -1.50 7.34
C CYS A 3 4.18 -0.23 8.18
N PRO A 4 4.31 0.98 7.62
CA PRO A 4 4.19 2.22 8.40
C PRO A 4 2.75 2.50 8.90
N VAL A 5 1.77 1.73 8.43
CA VAL A 5 0.35 1.92 8.79
C VAL A 5 -0.10 1.00 9.91
N CYS A 6 0.24 -0.29 9.83
CA CYS A 6 -0.18 -1.29 10.83
C CYS A 6 0.96 -1.78 11.73
N LEU A 7 2.21 -1.38 11.45
CA LEU A 7 3.43 -1.79 12.16
C LEU A 7 3.71 -3.31 12.13
N GLU A 8 3.01 -4.05 11.28
CA GLU A 8 3.25 -5.47 11.05
C GLU A 8 4.40 -5.69 10.06
N PHE A 9 5.15 -6.77 10.26
CA PHE A 9 6.21 -7.18 9.33
C PHE A 9 5.65 -7.54 7.95
N PHE A 10 6.38 -7.13 6.91
CA PHE A 10 6.08 -7.56 5.56
C PHE A 10 6.27 -9.07 5.38
N ASN A 11 5.39 -9.69 4.58
CA ASN A 11 5.44 -11.12 4.25
C ASN A 11 4.79 -11.39 2.88
N ASP A 12 4.92 -12.57 2.28
CA ASP A 12 4.29 -12.84 0.97
C ASP A 12 2.78 -13.16 1.04
N GLY A 13 2.16 -12.96 2.20
CA GLY A 13 0.73 -13.16 2.46
C GLY A 13 -0.03 -11.82 2.57
N SER A 14 -0.85 -11.67 3.62
CA SER A 14 -1.69 -10.48 3.83
C SER A 14 -0.90 -9.18 3.96
N HIS A 15 0.33 -9.25 4.49
CA HIS A 15 1.20 -8.10 4.66
C HIS A 15 2.21 -7.97 3.50
N THR A 16 1.83 -8.33 2.26
CA THR A 16 2.75 -8.15 1.14
C THR A 16 3.07 -6.67 0.90
N PRO A 17 4.35 -6.26 0.83
CA PRO A 17 4.72 -4.87 0.56
C PRO A 17 4.32 -4.48 -0.86
N ARG A 18 3.60 -3.37 -1.00
CA ARG A 18 3.12 -2.80 -2.27
C ARG A 18 3.70 -1.42 -2.48
N LEU A 19 4.31 -1.19 -3.64
CA LEU A 19 4.84 0.11 -4.03
C LEU A 19 3.73 1.02 -4.53
N LEU A 20 3.53 2.13 -3.83
CA LEU A 20 2.60 3.19 -4.24
C LEU A 20 3.16 3.98 -5.41
N CYS A 21 2.31 4.75 -6.11
CA CYS A 21 2.74 5.58 -7.24
C CYS A 21 3.80 6.64 -6.87
N CYS A 22 3.91 6.98 -5.59
CA CYS A 22 4.92 7.90 -5.07
C CYS A 22 6.25 7.22 -4.66
N GLY A 23 6.36 5.90 -4.78
CA GLY A 23 7.54 5.12 -4.41
C GLY A 23 7.57 4.61 -2.96
N HIS A 24 6.68 5.08 -2.08
CA HIS A 24 6.57 4.55 -0.72
C HIS A 24 5.93 3.16 -0.70
N THR A 25 6.27 2.37 0.32
CA THR A 25 5.77 1.00 0.46
C THR A 25 4.78 0.89 1.61
N VAL A 26 3.62 0.28 1.33
CA VAL A 26 2.57 -0.04 2.32
C VAL A 26 2.13 -1.48 2.09
N CYS A 27 1.71 -2.20 3.12
CA CYS A 27 1.28 -3.59 2.94
C CYS A 27 -0.06 -3.67 2.18
N GLN A 28 -0.31 -4.78 1.48
CA GLN A 28 -1.50 -5.00 0.67
C GLN A 28 -2.79 -4.75 1.48
N LEU A 29 -2.89 -5.36 2.67
CA LEU A 29 -4.06 -5.21 3.54
C LEU A 29 -4.34 -3.73 3.88
N CYS A 30 -3.30 -2.94 4.14
CA CYS A 30 -3.45 -1.51 4.43
C CYS A 30 -3.82 -0.69 3.19
N VAL A 31 -3.28 -1.02 2.01
CA VAL A 31 -3.68 -0.36 0.75
C VAL A 31 -5.17 -0.59 0.48
N GLU A 32 -5.66 -1.82 0.62
CA GLU A 32 -7.08 -2.15 0.43
C GLU A 32 -7.97 -1.38 1.42
N ARG A 33 -7.58 -1.30 2.69
CA ARG A 33 -8.31 -0.51 3.71
C ARG A 33 -8.34 0.98 3.40
N LEU A 34 -7.22 1.56 2.94
CA LEU A 34 -7.14 2.97 2.55
C LEU A 34 -8.10 3.30 1.41
N VAL A 35 -8.26 2.37 0.46
CA VAL A 35 -9.19 2.53 -0.67
C VAL A 35 -10.64 2.44 -0.20
N VAL A 36 -10.98 1.45 0.64
CA VAL A 36 -12.33 1.30 1.20
C VAL A 36 -12.77 2.53 1.99
N SER A 37 -11.82 3.20 2.67
CA SER A 37 -12.09 4.45 3.39
C SER A 37 -12.33 5.66 2.48
N SER A 38 -12.10 5.53 1.17
CA SER A 38 -12.26 6.61 0.19
C SER A 38 -13.53 6.41 -0.63
N SER A 39 -14.32 7.48 -0.77
CA SER A 39 -15.50 7.50 -1.66
C SER A 39 -15.14 7.56 -3.15
N LEU A 40 -13.85 7.69 -3.48
CA LEU A 40 -13.34 7.81 -4.84
C LEU A 40 -12.33 6.69 -5.11
N PRO A 41 -12.10 6.31 -6.39
CA PRO A 41 -11.08 5.31 -6.75
C PRO A 41 -9.65 5.89 -6.66
N ARG A 42 -9.32 6.48 -5.51
CA ARG A 42 -8.03 7.08 -5.18
C ARG A 42 -7.88 7.16 -3.67
N PHE A 43 -6.65 7.14 -3.19
CA PHE A 43 -6.32 7.37 -1.78
C PHE A 43 -5.03 8.19 -1.68
N ARG A 44 -4.73 8.68 -0.47
CA ARG A 44 -3.47 9.41 -0.18
C ARG A 44 -2.47 8.48 0.47
N CYS A 45 -1.22 8.58 0.05
CA CYS A 45 -0.11 7.91 0.72
C CYS A 45 -0.03 8.39 2.19
N PRO A 46 0.11 7.48 3.18
CA PRO A 46 0.22 7.86 4.59
C PRO A 46 1.50 8.64 4.89
N GLU A 47 2.58 8.40 4.14
CA GLU A 47 3.89 9.02 4.36
C GLU A 47 3.96 10.44 3.77
N CYS A 48 3.71 10.58 2.47
CA CYS A 48 3.93 11.83 1.74
C CYS A 48 2.64 12.51 1.25
N ARG A 49 1.46 11.96 1.55
CA ARG A 49 0.12 12.47 1.15
C ARG A 49 -0.12 12.56 -0.35
N ALA A 50 0.80 12.07 -1.19
CA ALA A 50 0.63 11.98 -2.63
C ALA A 50 -0.60 11.13 -3.00
N LEU A 51 -1.33 11.56 -4.02
CA LEU A 51 -2.53 10.86 -4.50
C LEU A 51 -2.15 9.66 -5.36
N SER A 52 -2.63 8.49 -4.98
CA SER A 52 -2.55 7.25 -5.76
C SER A 52 -3.92 6.91 -6.31
N LYS A 53 -4.00 6.57 -7.61
CA LYS A 53 -5.25 6.11 -8.24
C LYS A 53 -5.43 4.62 -7.98
N TRP A 54 -6.62 4.21 -7.57
CA TRP A 54 -6.95 2.81 -7.38
C TRP A 54 -7.43 2.19 -8.69
N ARG A 55 -6.76 1.12 -9.12
CA ARG A 55 -7.14 0.29 -10.29
C ARG A 55 -7.04 -1.21 -9.98
N GLY A 56 -7.19 -1.57 -8.71
CA GLY A 56 -6.92 -2.91 -8.19
C GLY A 56 -5.52 -3.04 -7.62
N ILE A 57 -5.32 -4.08 -6.80
CA ILE A 57 -4.09 -4.25 -6.02
C ILE A 57 -2.85 -4.48 -6.89
N HIS A 58 -3.00 -5.13 -8.05
CA HIS A 58 -1.92 -5.39 -9.00
C HIS A 58 -1.34 -4.13 -9.64
N HIS A 59 -2.04 -2.99 -9.55
CA HIS A 59 -1.51 -1.69 -9.99
C HIS A 59 -0.33 -1.21 -9.11
N PHE A 60 -0.23 -1.72 -7.88
CA PHE A 60 0.85 -1.45 -6.95
C PHE A 60 1.75 -2.68 -6.90
N PRO A 61 2.90 -2.69 -7.59
CA PRO A 61 3.73 -3.89 -7.69
C PRO A 61 4.27 -4.31 -6.32
N LYS A 62 4.57 -5.61 -6.18
CA LYS A 62 5.22 -6.13 -4.97
C LYS A 62 6.61 -5.50 -4.84
N ASN A 63 7.00 -5.08 -3.63
CA ASN A 63 8.38 -4.70 -3.35
C ASN A 63 9.19 -5.94 -2.91
N TYR A 64 9.78 -6.66 -3.86
CA TYR A 64 10.53 -7.89 -3.58
C TYR A 64 11.81 -7.68 -2.75
N ILE A 65 12.30 -6.43 -2.61
CA ILE A 65 13.44 -6.11 -1.74
C ILE A 65 13.05 -6.23 -0.25
N LEU A 66 11.76 -6.14 0.06
CA LEU A 66 11.22 -6.15 1.41
C LEU A 66 10.55 -7.48 1.79
N LEU A 67 10.67 -8.49 0.92
CA LEU A 67 10.19 -9.85 1.12
C LEU A 67 11.32 -10.78 1.53
#